data_AF-A0A0A9D6I5-F1
#
_entry.id   AF-A0A0A9D6I5-F1
#
_cell.length_a   1.000
_cell.length_b   1.000
_cell.length_c   1.000
_cell.angle_alpha   90.00
_cell.angle_beta   90.00
_cell.angle_gamma   90.00
#
_symmetry.space_group_name_H-M   'P 1'
#
loop_
_entity.id
_entity.type
_entity.pdbx_description
1 polymer ?
#
loop_
_entity_poly.entity_id
_entity_poly.type
_entity_poly.pdbx_seq_one_letter_code
_entity_poly.pdbx_strand_id
1 'polypeptide(L)' 'MMEVMSGVLGRMRVPVTLLNITQLTEHRVDAHVSVYTETGGDLLTDTQRADPWTYADCIHWCVPGVPDTWNHILYAHLV' A
#
# COMPACT_ATOMS: atom_id res chain seq x y z
N MET A 1 5.28 11.14 11.73
CA MET A 1 4.02 10.36 11.74
C MET A 1 4.06 9.21 12.74
N MET A 2 5.08 8.35 12.71
CA MET A 2 5.16 7.18 13.60
C MET A 2 5.23 7.52 15.10
N GLU A 3 5.87 8.63 15.49
CA GLU A 3 5.87 9.12 16.88
C GLU A 3 4.47 9.46 17.39
N VAL A 4 3.66 10.12 16.54
CA VAL A 4 2.27 10.45 16.87
C VAL A 4 1.45 9.17 17.04
N MET A 5 1.60 8.22 16.11
CA MET A 5 0.94 6.91 16.21
C MET A 5 1.30 6.19 17.52
N SER A 6 2.59 6.09 17.85
CA SER A 6 3.05 5.47 19.10
C SER A 6 2.47 6.16 20.34
N GLY A 7 2.44 7.50 20.35
CA GLY A 7 1.88 8.27 21.47
C GLY A 7 0.36 8.15 21.62
N VAL A 8 -0.38 7.97 20.52
CA VAL A 8 -1.83 7.71 20.57
C VAL A 8 -2.09 6.29 21.07
N LEU A 9 -1.45 5.29 20.46
CA LEU A 9 -1.65 3.87 20.80
C LEU A 9 -1.31 3.57 22.26
N GLY A 10 -0.24 4.17 22.80
CA GLY A 10 0.14 4.01 24.20
C GLY A 10 -0.85 4.61 25.22
N ARG A 11 -1.80 5.43 24.78
CA ARG A 11 -2.85 6.04 25.63
C ARG A 11 -4.23 5.42 25.41
N MET A 12 -4.38 4.47 24.49
CA MET A 12 -5.66 3.85 24.21
C MET A 12 -6.08 2.91 25.34
N ARG A 13 -7.37 2.94 25.70
CA ARG A 13 -7.95 2.03 26.70
C ARG A 13 -8.02 0.58 26.18
N VAL A 14 -8.27 0.42 24.88
CA VAL A 14 -8.27 -0.89 24.22
C VAL A 14 -6.88 -1.08 23.61
N PRO A 15 -6.17 -2.18 23.92
CA PRO A 15 -4.87 -2.47 23.32
C PRO A 15 -5.00 -2.60 21.80
N VAL A 16 -4.14 -1.91 21.06
CA VAL A 16 -4.07 -1.97 19.59
C VAL A 16 -2.63 -2.19 19.19
N THR A 17 -2.40 -3.21 18.36
CA THR A 17 -1.09 -3.50 17.77
C THR A 17 -0.97 -2.78 16.43
N LEU A 18 0.11 -2.00 16.26
CA LEU A 18 0.42 -1.35 15.00
C LEU A 18 1.17 -2.31 14.08
N LEU A 19 0.60 -2.58 12.90
CA LEU A 19 1.35 -3.22 11.82
C LEU A 19 2.20 -2.14 11.13
N ASN A 20 3.45 -2.00 11.56
CA ASN A 20 4.37 -1.02 10.98
C ASN A 20 4.92 -1.52 9.63
N ILE A 21 4.16 -1.25 8.57
CA ILE A 21 4.47 -1.65 7.19
C ILE A 21 5.22 -0.56 6.40
N THR A 22 5.48 0.62 6.98
CA THR A 22 5.96 1.78 6.22
C THR A 22 7.32 1.55 5.57
N GLN A 23 8.36 1.29 6.36
CA GLN A 23 9.74 1.17 5.83
C GLN A 23 9.88 -0.01 4.85
N LEU A 24 9.30 -1.17 5.16
CA LEU A 24 9.36 -2.32 4.23
C LEU A 24 8.66 -2.03 2.90
N THR A 25 7.58 -1.23 2.94
CA THR A 25 6.79 -0.88 1.75
C THR A 25 7.51 0.18 0.92
N GLU A 26 8.23 1.12 1.55
CA GLU A 26 9.04 2.13 0.85
C GLU A 26 10.11 1.51 -0.06
N HIS A 27 10.60 0.31 0.27
CA HIS A 27 11.53 -0.42 -0.58
C HIS A 27 10.90 -1.02 -1.85
N ARG A 28 9.57 -0.98 -1.99
CA ARG A 28 8.83 -1.69 -3.03
C ARG A 28 8.25 -0.79 -4.11
N VAL A 29 9.01 0.22 -4.54
CA VAL A 29 8.63 1.12 -5.65
C VAL A 29 8.28 0.34 -6.94
N ASP A 30 8.83 -0.86 -7.09
CA ASP A 30 8.58 -1.78 -8.20
C ASP A 30 7.17 -2.40 -8.22
N ALA A 31 6.44 -2.37 -7.10
CA ALA A 31 5.21 -3.15 -6.94
C ALA A 31 3.91 -2.35 -7.19
N HIS A 32 4.03 -1.07 -7.56
CA HIS A 32 2.87 -0.26 -7.90
C HIS A 32 2.21 -0.71 -9.22
N VAL A 33 0.92 -0.42 -9.37
CA VAL A 33 0.17 -0.71 -10.60
C VAL A 33 0.68 0.12 -11.79
N SER A 34 1.26 1.29 -11.55
CA SER A 34 1.74 2.20 -12.60
C SER A 34 0.61 2.49 -13.61
N VAL A 35 0.83 2.23 -14.90
CA VAL A 35 -0.17 2.41 -15.97
C VAL A 35 -1.05 1.19 -16.20
N TYR A 36 -0.91 0.12 -15.40
CA TYR A 36 -1.72 -1.09 -15.49
C TYR A 36 -2.88 -1.04 -14.49
N THR A 37 -3.64 0.04 -14.57
CA THR A 37 -4.75 0.37 -13.67
C THR A 37 -5.96 0.87 -14.48
N GLU A 38 -7.06 1.12 -13.79
CA GLU A 38 -8.26 1.76 -14.30
C GLU A 38 -8.37 3.23 -13.88
N THR A 39 -9.11 4.02 -14.65
CA THR A 39 -9.52 5.38 -14.27
C THR A 39 -11.02 5.50 -14.52
N GLY A 40 -11.78 5.74 -13.44
CA GLY A 40 -13.25 5.83 -13.55
C GLY A 40 -13.94 4.50 -13.88
N GLY A 41 -13.27 3.37 -13.65
CA GLY A 41 -13.80 2.02 -13.91
C GLY A 41 -13.42 1.42 -15.27
N ASP A 42 -12.80 2.20 -16.15
CA ASP A 42 -12.29 1.74 -17.45
C ASP A 42 -10.77 1.61 -17.43
N LEU A 43 -10.26 0.57 -18.10
CA LEU A 43 -8.82 0.39 -18.29
C LEU A 43 -8.23 1.52 -19.11
N LEU A 44 -6.99 1.92 -18.77
CA LEU A 44 -6.25 2.88 -19.58
C LEU A 44 -6.07 2.39 -21.01
N THR A 45 -6.30 3.28 -21.98
CA THR A 45 -6.02 3.02 -23.39
C THR A 45 -4.51 2.93 -23.64
N ASP A 46 -4.10 2.36 -24.77
CA ASP A 46 -2.68 2.29 -25.13
C ASP A 46 -2.02 3.67 -25.22
N THR A 47 -2.78 4.70 -25.63
CA THR A 47 -2.30 6.08 -25.66
C THR A 47 -2.10 6.68 -24.27
N GLN A 48 -2.96 6.34 -23.31
CA GLN A 48 -2.80 6.77 -21.91
C GLN A 48 -1.64 6.05 -21.24
N ARG A 49 -1.50 4.73 -21.48
CA ARG A 49 -0.38 3.94 -20.95
C ARG A 49 0.98 4.41 -21.48
N ALA A 50 1.01 5.00 -22.68
CA ALA A 50 2.21 5.60 -23.26
C ALA A 50 2.64 6.91 -22.56
N ASP A 51 1.82 7.50 -21.69
CA ASP A 51 2.17 8.68 -20.87
C ASP A 51 2.07 8.41 -19.35
N PRO A 52 3.08 7.73 -18.77
CA PRO A 52 3.10 7.43 -17.34
C PRO A 52 3.16 8.68 -16.44
N TRP A 53 3.67 9.81 -16.94
CA TRP A 53 3.77 11.04 -16.14
C TRP A 53 2.40 11.60 -15.76
N THR A 54 1.41 11.38 -16.63
CA THR A 54 0.03 11.80 -16.39
C THR A 54 -0.82 10.68 -15.78
N TYR A 55 -0.59 9.42 -16.19
CA TYR A 55 -1.54 8.33 -15.92
C TYR A 55 -1.01 7.23 -14.99
N ALA A 56 0.26 7.25 -14.55
CA ALA A 56 0.74 6.24 -13.62
C ALA A 56 0.14 6.43 -12.22
N ASP A 57 -0.41 5.35 -11.68
CA ASP A 57 -0.79 5.27 -10.28
C ASP A 57 0.37 4.68 -9.45
N CYS A 58 0.98 5.56 -8.66
CA CYS A 58 2.09 5.27 -7.75
C CYS A 58 1.62 5.14 -6.30
N ILE A 59 0.35 4.84 -6.06
CA ILE A 59 -0.26 4.70 -4.73
C ILE A 59 -0.75 3.27 -4.54
N HIS A 60 -1.43 2.71 -5.53
CA HIS A 60 -1.99 1.36 -5.49
C HIS A 60 -0.96 0.29 -5.89
N TRP A 61 -1.24 -0.95 -5.50
CA TRP A 61 -0.33 -2.10 -5.62
C TRP A 61 -0.92 -3.16 -6.53
N CYS A 62 -0.07 -3.81 -7.33
CA CYS A 62 -0.46 -5.04 -8.01
C CYS A 62 -0.78 -6.15 -7.00
N VAL A 63 -1.64 -7.09 -7.40
CA VAL A 63 -1.93 -8.32 -6.68
C VAL A 63 -1.75 -9.52 -7.64
N PRO A 64 -0.95 -10.54 -7.30
CA PRO A 64 -0.19 -10.70 -6.05
C PRO A 64 0.94 -9.66 -5.90
N GLY A 65 1.26 -9.26 -4.66
CA GLY A 65 2.20 -8.17 -4.40
C GLY A 65 2.39 -7.77 -2.94
N VAL A 66 2.72 -6.50 -2.72
CA VAL A 66 3.01 -5.93 -1.38
C VAL A 66 1.89 -6.14 -0.35
N PRO A 67 0.59 -6.02 -0.71
CA PRO A 67 -0.49 -6.29 0.23
C PRO A 67 -0.50 -7.72 0.78
N ASP A 68 0.04 -8.70 0.06
CA ASP A 68 0.13 -10.08 0.55
C ASP A 68 1.10 -10.19 1.73
N THR A 69 2.22 -9.46 1.69
CA THR A 69 3.16 -9.38 2.82
C THR A 69 2.50 -8.74 4.04
N TRP A 70 1.68 -7.72 3.86
CA TRP A 70 0.92 -7.11 4.97
C TRP A 70 -0.04 -8.12 5.59
N ASN A 71 -0.73 -8.90 4.75
CA ASN A 71 -1.64 -9.96 5.20
C ASN A 71 -0.90 -11.09 5.92
N HIS A 72 0.31 -11.45 5.50
CA HIS A 72 1.14 -12.42 6.23
C HIS A 72 1.56 -11.92 7.61
N ILE A 73 1.91 -10.63 7.74
CA ILE A 73 2.22 -10.01 9.04
C ILE A 73 0.97 -10.03 9.94
N LEU A 74 -0.20 -9.67 9.40
CA LEU A 74 -1.46 -9.75 10.14
C LEU A 74 -1.74 -11.18 10.59
N TYR A 75 -1.63 -12.15 9.69
CA TYR A 75 -1.87 -13.56 10.00
C TYR A 75 -0.97 -14.05 11.14
N ALA A 76 0.31 -13.67 11.15
CA ALA A 76 1.26 -14.00 12.22
C ALA A 76 0.89 -13.40 13.60
N HIS A 77 0.04 -12.37 13.66
CA HIS A 77 -0.50 -11.83 14.91
C HIS A 77 -1.80 -12.50 15.36
N LEU A 78 -2.48 -13.24 14.47
CA LEU A 78 -3.75 -13.91 14.75
C LEU A 78 -3.58 -15.37 15.18
N VAL A 79 -2.47 -16.00 14.79
CA VAL A 79 -2.09 -17.37 15.18
C VAL A 79 -1.14 -17.38 16.36
#